data_AF-A0A822IN80-F1
#
_entry.id   AF-A0A822IN80-F1
#
_cell.length_a   1.000
_cell.length_b   1.000
_cell.length_c   1.000
_cell.angle_alpha   90.00
_cell.angle_beta   90.00
_cell.angle_gamma   90.00
#
_symmetry.space_group_name_H-M   'P 1'
#
loop_
_entity.id
_entity.type
_entity.pdbx_description
1 polymer ?
#
loop_
_entity_poly.entity_id
_entity_poly.type
_entity_poly.pdbx_seq_one_letter_code
_entity_poly.pdbx_strand_id
1 'polypeptide(L)'
;MSSLFNHIFIPFVILFIFADKLKLDLKKIAIFSFFGIFLDFDIFLFHRASFHNIFILIIPLLAFIFMKYKETPGIIFFYLASALILDIFDGGVYLFYPFYDNVFFARTEIWFHHGFMPVLDYGISKNIMNNGRNEPMISSENFAVSVILLVFILISFIWSRGKPEDHVPVKKS
;
A
#
# COMPACT_ATOMS: atom_id res chain seq x y z
N MET A 1 -2.20 15.06 -4.24
CA MET A 1 -2.29 14.14 -5.40
C MET A 1 -0.93 13.52 -5.52
N SER A 2 -0.77 12.41 -4.81
CA SER A 2 0.27 11.44 -4.98
C SER A 2 0.33 11.18 -6.46
N SER A 3 1.54 11.23 -6.99
CA SER A 3 1.66 11.00 -8.41
C SER A 3 1.17 9.58 -8.69
N LEU A 4 0.42 9.37 -9.77
CA LEU A 4 0.10 8.04 -10.31
C LEU A 4 1.35 7.12 -10.34
N PHE A 5 2.52 7.74 -10.51
CA PHE A 5 3.81 7.08 -10.42
C PHE A 5 4.08 6.48 -9.04
N ASN A 6 3.77 7.17 -7.93
CA ASN A 6 3.92 6.64 -6.57
C ASN A 6 3.07 5.38 -6.35
N HIS A 7 1.81 5.39 -6.82
CA HIS A 7 0.91 4.23 -6.69
C HIS A 7 1.35 2.99 -7.46
N ILE A 8 2.17 3.13 -8.51
CA ILE A 8 2.76 2.01 -9.24
C ILE A 8 4.14 1.66 -8.68
N PHE A 9 5.01 2.66 -8.58
CA PHE A 9 6.44 2.49 -8.36
C PHE A 9 6.74 1.96 -6.96
N ILE A 10 6.11 2.52 -5.93
CA ILE A 10 6.33 2.12 -4.54
C ILE A 10 5.99 0.63 -4.35
N PRO A 11 4.76 0.17 -4.62
CA PRO A 11 4.45 -1.24 -4.44
C PRO A 11 5.24 -2.16 -5.37
N PHE A 12 5.56 -1.72 -6.60
CA PHE A 12 6.41 -2.48 -7.51
C PHE A 12 7.80 -2.73 -6.91
N VAL A 13 8.47 -1.68 -6.42
CA VAL A 13 9.81 -1.78 -5.82
C VAL A 13 9.79 -2.66 -4.58
N ILE A 14 8.78 -2.54 -3.73
CA ILE A 14 8.65 -3.39 -2.54
C ILE A 14 8.50 -4.85 -2.97
N LEU A 15 7.56 -5.18 -3.85
CA LEU A 15 7.39 -6.56 -4.33
C LEU A 15 8.65 -7.09 -5.02
N PHE A 16 9.35 -6.25 -5.78
CA PHE A 16 10.59 -6.61 -6.45
C PHE A 16 11.69 -6.99 -5.46
N ILE A 17 11.92 -6.17 -4.43
CA ILE A 17 12.93 -6.43 -3.38
C ILE A 17 12.64 -7.74 -2.63
N PHE A 18 11.36 -8.05 -2.43
CA PHE A 18 10.93 -9.22 -1.67
C PHE A 18 10.54 -10.43 -2.55
N ALA A 19 10.68 -10.33 -3.87
CA ALA A 19 10.21 -11.34 -4.82
C ALA A 19 10.78 -12.73 -4.52
N ASP A 20 12.10 -12.82 -4.33
CA ASP A 20 12.78 -14.09 -4.06
C ASP A 20 12.34 -14.72 -2.72
N LYS A 21 12.21 -13.89 -1.67
CA LYS A 21 11.79 -14.35 -0.33
C LYS A 21 10.35 -14.87 -0.35
N LEU A 22 9.48 -14.19 -1.10
CA LEU A 22 8.06 -14.52 -1.22
C LEU A 22 7.76 -15.51 -2.35
N LYS A 23 8.79 -15.94 -3.10
CA LYS A 23 8.67 -16.85 -4.26
C LYS A 23 7.68 -16.32 -5.30
N LEU A 24 7.75 -15.02 -5.60
CA LEU A 24 6.89 -14.34 -6.57
C LEU A 24 7.54 -14.32 -7.95
N ASP A 25 6.73 -14.45 -8.99
CA ASP A 25 7.13 -14.28 -10.38
C ASP A 25 7.24 -12.78 -10.71
N LEU A 26 8.45 -12.33 -11.06
CA LEU A 26 8.73 -10.94 -11.46
C LEU A 26 7.87 -10.48 -12.64
N LYS A 27 7.57 -11.39 -13.58
CA LYS A 27 6.70 -11.07 -14.73
C LYS A 27 5.29 -10.75 -14.26
N LYS A 28 4.78 -11.46 -13.25
CA LYS A 28 3.47 -11.16 -12.67
C LYS A 28 3.48 -9.86 -11.87
N ILE A 29 4.55 -9.58 -11.12
CA ILE A 29 4.71 -8.30 -10.42
C ILE A 29 4.62 -7.13 -11.41
N ALA A 30 5.30 -7.22 -12.55
CA ALA A 30 5.27 -6.21 -13.60
C ALA A 30 3.91 -6.14 -14.31
N ILE A 31 3.31 -7.29 -14.68
CA ILE A 31 2.00 -7.31 -15.33
C ILE A 31 0.93 -6.71 -14.43
N PHE A 32 0.91 -7.06 -13.14
CA PHE A 32 -0.12 -6.59 -12.23
C PHE A 32 0.14 -5.21 -11.65
N SER A 33 1.23 -4.53 -12.04
CA SER A 33 1.51 -3.17 -11.57
C SER A 33 0.48 -2.13 -12.02
N PHE A 34 -0.27 -2.41 -13.11
CA PHE A 34 -1.39 -1.55 -13.51
C PHE A 34 -2.49 -1.49 -12.43
N PHE A 35 -2.59 -2.47 -11.52
CA PHE A 35 -3.55 -2.36 -10.41
C PHE A 35 -3.20 -1.21 -9.45
N GLY A 36 -1.98 -0.68 -9.48
CA GLY A 36 -1.61 0.53 -8.74
C GLY A 36 -2.42 1.76 -9.17
N ILE A 37 -2.81 1.87 -10.44
CA ILE A 37 -3.62 2.99 -10.95
C ILE A 37 -5.13 2.67 -10.96
N PHE A 38 -5.52 1.51 -10.43
CA PHE A 38 -6.91 1.07 -10.52
C PHE A 38 -7.86 1.98 -9.74
N LEU A 39 -7.41 2.51 -8.61
CA LEU A 39 -8.21 3.42 -7.78
C LEU A 39 -8.53 4.72 -8.53
N ASP A 40 -7.54 5.21 -9.28
CA ASP A 40 -7.63 6.45 -10.05
C ASP A 40 -8.62 6.37 -11.22
N PHE A 41 -9.15 5.18 -11.57
CA PHE A 41 -10.26 5.06 -12.52
C PHE A 41 -11.55 5.71 -12.05
N ASP A 42 -11.64 6.13 -10.79
CA ASP A 42 -12.72 6.96 -10.28
C ASP A 42 -12.92 8.25 -11.09
N ILE A 43 -11.89 8.73 -11.81
CA ILE A 43 -12.03 9.87 -12.74
C ILE A 43 -13.07 9.64 -13.85
N PHE A 44 -13.31 8.37 -14.23
CA PHE A 44 -14.31 8.00 -15.21
C PHE A 44 -15.68 7.68 -14.60
N LEU A 45 -15.78 7.70 -13.26
CA LEU A 45 -16.99 7.42 -12.51
C LEU A 45 -17.58 8.71 -11.93
N PHE A 46 -18.83 8.63 -11.50
CA PHE A 46 -19.56 9.78 -10.95
C PHE A 46 -19.10 10.19 -9.55
N HIS A 47 -18.40 9.31 -8.82
CA HIS A 47 -17.97 9.58 -7.45
C HIS A 47 -16.51 9.16 -7.24
N ARG A 48 -15.70 10.07 -6.68
CA ARG A 48 -14.27 9.83 -6.34
C ARG A 48 -14.05 8.75 -5.25
N ALA A 49 -15.10 8.05 -4.82
CA ALA A 49 -15.07 7.06 -3.75
C ALA A 49 -15.38 5.65 -4.25
N SER A 50 -15.71 5.50 -5.54
CA SER A 50 -16.21 4.23 -6.08
C SER A 50 -15.17 3.13 -6.02
N PHE A 51 -13.89 3.45 -6.24
CA PHE A 51 -12.77 2.54 -6.07
C PHE A 51 -11.89 2.89 -4.87
N HIS A 52 -11.90 4.13 -4.39
CA HIS A 52 -11.17 4.53 -3.18
C HIS A 52 -11.90 4.11 -1.88
N ASN A 53 -12.11 2.81 -1.67
CA ASN A 53 -12.73 2.24 -0.46
C ASN A 53 -12.17 0.84 -0.15
N ILE A 54 -12.33 0.36 1.09
CA ILE A 54 -11.78 -0.92 1.53
C ILE A 54 -12.43 -2.14 0.86
N PHE A 55 -13.65 -1.99 0.33
CA PHE A 55 -14.41 -3.11 -0.22
C PHE A 55 -13.78 -3.67 -1.50
N ILE A 56 -13.02 -2.87 -2.24
CA ILE A 56 -12.26 -3.34 -3.41
C ILE A 56 -11.25 -4.44 -3.03
N LEU A 57 -10.77 -4.43 -1.78
CA LEU A 57 -9.77 -5.39 -1.29
C LEU A 57 -10.38 -6.75 -0.98
N ILE A 58 -11.71 -6.83 -0.83
CA ILE A 58 -12.39 -8.07 -0.42
C ILE A 58 -12.22 -9.14 -1.49
N ILE A 59 -12.43 -8.80 -2.77
CA ILE A 59 -12.33 -9.78 -3.86
C ILE A 59 -10.94 -10.42 -3.93
N PRO A 60 -9.83 -9.67 -4.04
CA PRO A 60 -8.50 -10.26 -4.08
C PRO A 60 -8.13 -10.94 -2.75
N LEU A 61 -8.62 -10.47 -1.60
CA LEU A 61 -8.41 -11.13 -0.32
C LEU A 61 -9.09 -12.51 -0.25
N LEU A 62 -10.37 -12.60 -0.65
CA LEU A 62 -11.09 -13.87 -0.69
C LEU A 62 -10.43 -14.82 -1.69
N ALA A 63 -10.04 -14.32 -2.87
CA ALA A 63 -9.29 -15.09 -3.85
C ALA A 63 -7.96 -15.62 -3.27
N PHE A 64 -7.23 -14.80 -2.51
CA PHE A 64 -6.01 -15.21 -1.83
C PHE A 64 -6.24 -16.32 -0.80
N ILE A 65 -7.35 -16.27 -0.05
CA ILE A 65 -7.69 -17.27 0.97
C ILE A 65 -8.10 -18.60 0.32
N PHE A 66 -8.98 -18.56 -0.67
CA PHE A 66 -9.66 -19.75 -1.20
C PHE A 66 -8.99 -20.38 -2.43
N MET A 67 -8.19 -19.64 -3.21
CA MET A 67 -7.56 -20.20 -4.41
C MET A 67 -6.32 -21.02 -4.09
N LYS A 68 -6.11 -22.10 -4.86
CA LYS A 68 -4.88 -22.90 -4.81
C LYS A 68 -3.64 -22.08 -5.18
N TYR A 69 -3.77 -21.19 -6.17
CA TYR A 69 -2.70 -20.32 -6.65
C TYR A 69 -2.85 -18.93 -6.02
N LYS A 70 -2.23 -18.76 -4.84
CA LYS A 70 -2.37 -17.56 -4.00
C LYS A 70 -1.52 -16.37 -4.46
N GLU A 71 -0.56 -16.61 -5.33
CA GLU A 71 0.42 -15.61 -5.77
C GLU A 71 -0.24 -14.40 -6.46
N THR A 72 -1.00 -14.66 -7.53
CA THR A 72 -1.68 -13.61 -8.31
C THR A 72 -2.62 -12.74 -7.46
N PRO A 73 -3.60 -13.31 -6.71
CA PRO A 73 -4.47 -12.48 -5.88
C PRO A 73 -3.70 -11.76 -4.77
N GLY A 74 -2.61 -12.33 -4.25
CA GLY A 74 -1.74 -11.67 -3.28
C GLY A 74 -1.04 -10.44 -3.85
N ILE A 75 -0.50 -10.52 -5.07
CA ILE A 75 0.11 -9.39 -5.77
C ILE A 75 -0.92 -8.28 -6.02
N ILE A 76 -2.11 -8.64 -6.53
CA ILE A 76 -3.19 -7.68 -6.79
C ILE A 76 -3.64 -7.00 -5.50
N PHE A 77 -3.87 -7.79 -4.44
CA PHE A 77 -4.21 -7.27 -3.13
C PHE A 77 -3.17 -6.27 -2.63
N PHE A 78 -1.88 -6.59 -2.80
CA PHE A 78 -0.80 -5.73 -2.36
C PHE A 78 -0.78 -4.38 -3.08
N TYR A 79 -0.96 -4.37 -4.41
CA TYR A 79 -1.03 -3.12 -5.18
C TYR A 79 -2.20 -2.24 -4.72
N LEU A 80 -3.40 -2.83 -4.62
CA LEU A 80 -4.60 -2.09 -4.22
C LEU A 80 -4.52 -1.59 -2.77
N ALA A 81 -4.05 -2.42 -1.85
CA ALA A 81 -3.90 -2.05 -0.46
C ALA A 81 -2.84 -0.96 -0.27
N SER A 82 -1.71 -1.05 -0.98
CA SER A 82 -0.67 -0.03 -0.93
C SER A 82 -1.16 1.31 -1.47
N ALA A 83 -1.88 1.31 -2.60
CA ALA A 83 -2.47 2.52 -3.16
C ALA A 83 -3.47 3.17 -2.19
N LEU A 84 -4.40 2.39 -1.60
CA LEU A 84 -5.33 2.90 -0.59
C LEU A 84 -4.62 3.47 0.65
N ILE A 85 -3.55 2.82 1.11
CA ILE A 85 -2.74 3.33 2.23
C ILE A 85 -2.11 4.67 1.83
N LEU A 86 -1.49 4.75 0.65
CA LEU A 86 -0.88 6.00 0.16
C LEU A 86 -1.91 7.13 0.08
N ASP A 87 -3.12 6.85 -0.40
CA ASP A 87 -4.22 7.83 -0.47
C ASP A 87 -4.69 8.32 0.91
N ILE A 88 -4.66 7.48 1.95
CA ILE A 88 -4.93 7.92 3.33
C ILE A 88 -3.94 9.03 3.73
N PHE A 89 -2.69 8.93 3.26
CA PHE A 89 -1.64 9.90 3.54
C PHE A 89 -1.55 11.06 2.54
N ASP A 90 -2.20 10.96 1.37
CA ASP A 90 -2.30 12.04 0.37
C ASP A 90 -3.70 12.70 0.33
N GLY A 91 -4.19 13.09 1.50
CA GLY A 91 -5.41 13.91 1.60
C GLY A 91 -6.67 13.11 1.93
N GLY A 92 -6.58 11.79 1.97
CA GLY A 92 -7.57 10.91 2.59
C GLY A 92 -8.44 10.13 1.61
N VAL A 93 -9.10 9.10 2.15
CA VAL A 93 -9.85 8.09 1.41
C VAL A 93 -11.25 7.90 1.99
N TYR A 94 -12.24 7.59 1.14
CA TYR A 94 -13.60 7.26 1.57
C TYR A 94 -13.71 5.78 1.95
N LEU A 95 -13.10 5.43 3.08
CA LEU A 95 -12.79 4.04 3.44
C LEU A 95 -14.00 3.08 3.39
N PHE A 96 -15.19 3.56 3.75
CA PHE A 96 -16.41 2.76 3.90
C PHE A 96 -17.56 3.19 2.97
N TYR A 97 -17.27 3.91 1.88
CA TYR A 97 -18.29 4.23 0.87
C TYR A 97 -18.84 2.93 0.23
N PRO A 98 -20.15 2.83 -0.08
CA PRO A 98 -21.21 3.84 0.03
C PRO A 98 -21.98 3.84 1.37
N PHE A 99 -21.50 3.12 2.38
CA PHE A 99 -22.20 3.01 3.66
C PHE A 99 -21.87 4.17 4.61
N TYR A 100 -20.76 4.87 4.36
CA TYR A 100 -20.31 6.01 5.16
C TYR A 100 -19.48 6.97 4.31
N ASP A 101 -19.95 8.21 4.22
CA ASP A 101 -19.47 9.21 3.25
C ASP A 101 -18.42 10.17 3.83
N ASN A 102 -17.79 9.84 4.96
CA ASN A 102 -16.69 10.66 5.48
C ASN A 102 -15.33 10.12 5.03
N VAL A 103 -14.39 11.05 4.87
CA VAL A 103 -13.01 10.83 4.46
C VAL A 103 -12.14 10.55 5.68
N PHE A 104 -11.37 9.47 5.62
CA PHE A 104 -10.34 9.12 6.59
C PHE A 104 -8.98 9.61 6.09
N PHE A 105 -8.23 10.31 6.93
CA PHE A 105 -6.93 10.85 6.56
C PHE A 105 -5.91 10.67 7.68
N ALA A 106 -4.64 10.60 7.31
CA ALA A 106 -3.51 10.68 8.21
C ALA A 106 -2.41 11.53 7.57
N ARG A 107 -2.06 12.64 8.20
CA ARG A 107 -1.05 13.58 7.76
C ARG A 107 0.14 13.52 8.73
N THR A 108 1.32 13.28 8.19
CA THR A 108 2.57 13.20 8.94
C THR A 108 3.67 13.88 8.15
N GLU A 109 4.00 15.10 8.51
CA GLU A 109 4.93 15.93 7.76
C GLU A 109 6.00 16.53 8.65
N ILE A 110 7.17 16.79 8.05
CA ILE A 110 8.24 17.55 8.72
C ILE A 110 8.57 18.76 7.86
N TRP A 111 8.46 19.94 8.47
CA TRP A 111 8.71 21.22 7.84
C TRP A 111 9.96 21.88 8.40
N PHE A 112 10.69 22.58 7.53
CA PHE A 112 11.88 23.37 7.85
C PHE A 112 11.80 24.76 7.20
N HIS A 113 10.76 25.55 7.54
CA HIS A 113 10.67 26.94 7.07
C HIS A 113 11.34 27.94 8.02
N HIS A 114 11.33 27.69 9.34
CA HIS A 114 11.97 28.53 10.36
C HIS A 114 12.50 27.72 11.57
N GLY A 115 12.71 26.41 11.39
CA GLY A 115 13.00 25.46 12.46
C GLY A 115 12.33 24.11 12.21
N PHE A 116 12.61 23.11 13.04
CA PHE A 116 11.97 21.79 12.96
C PHE A 116 10.52 21.87 13.43
N MET A 117 9.58 21.62 12.52
CA MET A 117 8.14 21.62 12.81
C MET A 117 7.52 20.31 12.34
N PRO A 118 7.32 19.33 13.25
CA PRO A 118 6.58 18.11 12.95
C PRO A 118 5.08 18.41 12.96
N VAL A 119 4.38 17.92 11.95
CA VAL A 119 2.92 17.99 11.83
C VAL A 119 2.38 16.58 11.86
N LEU A 120 1.54 16.28 12.85
CA LEU A 120 0.83 15.01 12.96
C LEU A 120 -0.65 15.33 13.14
N ASP A 121 -1.46 14.99 12.15
CA ASP A 121 -2.89 15.26 12.12
C ASP A 121 -3.59 14.05 11.50
N TYR A 122 -4.63 13.53 12.14
CA TYR A 122 -5.34 12.36 11.66
C TYR A 122 -6.79 12.44 12.11
N GLY A 123 -7.70 11.91 11.31
CA GLY A 123 -9.10 11.95 11.68
C GLY A 123 -10.06 11.63 10.56
N ILE A 124 -11.30 12.07 10.79
CA ILE A 124 -12.43 11.88 9.90
C ILE A 124 -12.95 13.27 9.51
N SER A 125 -13.03 13.53 8.21
CA SER A 125 -13.47 14.80 7.65
C SER A 125 -14.61 14.59 6.66
N LYS A 126 -15.45 15.62 6.47
CA LYS A 126 -16.46 15.61 5.40
C LYS A 126 -15.86 15.87 4.01
N ASN A 127 -14.66 16.44 3.98
CA ASN A 127 -13.97 16.84 2.76
C ASN A 127 -12.56 16.26 2.73
N ILE A 128 -12.08 16.00 1.52
CA ILE A 128 -10.69 15.63 1.25
C ILE A 128 -9.77 16.75 1.73
N MET A 129 -8.70 16.38 2.43
CA MET A 129 -7.75 17.36 2.94
C MET A 129 -6.91 17.91 1.80
N ASN A 130 -6.82 19.24 1.75
CA ASN A 130 -5.91 19.92 0.85
C ASN A 130 -4.54 19.99 1.54
N ASN A 131 -3.65 19.07 1.17
CA ASN A 131 -2.23 19.17 1.50
C ASN A 131 -1.70 20.39 0.74
N GLY A 132 -1.44 21.49 1.47
CA GLY A 132 -1.22 22.82 0.90
C GLY A 132 -0.14 22.90 -0.21
N ARG A 133 -0.03 24.06 -0.87
CA ARG A 133 0.83 24.24 -2.07
C ARG A 133 2.34 24.15 -1.85
N ASN A 134 2.80 24.09 -0.61
CA ASN A 134 4.23 24.01 -0.31
C ASN A 134 4.61 22.55 -0.05
N GLU A 135 5.78 22.13 -0.50
CA GLU A 135 6.27 20.77 -0.31
C GLU A 135 6.99 20.65 1.04
N PRO A 136 6.56 19.76 1.95
CA PRO A 136 7.29 19.49 3.18
C PRO A 136 8.61 18.76 2.88
N MET A 137 9.58 18.85 3.80
CA MET A 137 10.86 18.14 3.65
C MET A 137 10.69 16.62 3.73
N ILE A 138 9.79 16.17 4.61
CA ILE A 138 9.28 14.80 4.63
C ILE A 138 7.77 14.88 4.52
N SER A 139 7.22 14.32 3.45
CA SER A 139 5.77 14.27 3.20
C SER A 139 5.11 13.10 3.91
N SER A 140 3.79 13.22 4.10
CA SER A 140 2.92 12.15 4.57
C SER A 140 3.05 10.88 3.72
N GLU A 141 3.19 11.03 2.40
CA GLU A 141 3.43 9.91 1.49
C GLU A 141 4.75 9.18 1.78
N ASN A 142 5.85 9.92 2.00
CA ASN A 142 7.14 9.31 2.34
C ASN A 142 7.07 8.53 3.65
N PHE A 143 6.30 9.05 4.62
CA PHE A 143 6.02 8.34 5.86
C PHE A 143 5.22 7.06 5.60
N ALA A 144 4.18 7.11 4.76
CA ALA A 144 3.40 5.95 4.35
C ALA A 144 4.26 4.86 3.70
N VAL A 145 5.15 5.23 2.77
CA VAL A 145 6.12 4.31 2.14
C VAL A 145 6.95 3.59 3.21
N SER A 146 7.44 4.36 4.18
CA SER A 146 8.27 3.84 5.28
C SER A 146 7.49 2.84 6.13
N VAL A 147 6.22 3.12 6.43
CA VAL A 147 5.33 2.21 7.16
C VAL A 147 5.10 0.92 6.38
N ILE A 148 4.77 1.00 5.08
CA ILE A 148 4.53 -0.17 4.23
C ILE A 148 5.80 -1.05 4.18
N LEU A 149 6.96 -0.44 3.96
CA LEU A 149 8.26 -1.12 3.96
C LEU A 149 8.52 -1.83 5.29
N LEU A 150 8.30 -1.14 6.41
CA LEU A 150 8.56 -1.69 7.75
C LEU A 150 7.67 -2.90 8.03
N VAL A 151 6.38 -2.82 7.68
CA VAL A 151 5.44 -3.95 7.78
C VAL A 151 5.96 -5.15 6.97
N PHE A 152 6.42 -4.92 5.74
CA PHE A 152 6.91 -5.99 4.87
C PHE A 152 8.23 -6.61 5.34
N ILE A 153 9.13 -5.80 5.89
CA ILE A 153 10.36 -6.26 6.55
C ILE A 153 10.00 -7.17 7.72
N LEU A 154 9.06 -6.75 8.58
CA LEU A 154 8.60 -7.53 9.74
C LEU A 154 7.96 -8.86 9.31
N ILE A 155 7.05 -8.83 8.33
CA ILE A 155 6.42 -10.05 7.79
C ILE A 155 7.48 -11.01 7.25
N SER A 156 8.43 -10.49 6.47
CA SER A 156 9.51 -11.28 5.89
C SER A 156 10.41 -11.90 6.95
N PHE A 157 10.71 -11.16 8.01
CA PHE A 157 11.51 -11.65 9.13
C PHE A 157 10.81 -12.77 9.90
N ILE A 158 9.51 -12.60 10.21
CA ILE A 158 8.69 -13.63 10.87
C ILE A 158 8.63 -14.89 10.01
N TRP A 159 8.39 -14.74 8.70
CA TRP A 159 8.37 -15.87 7.77
C TRP A 159 9.70 -16.62 7.72
N SER A 160 10.82 -15.89 7.73
CA SER A 160 12.16 -16.50 7.68
C SER A 160 12.48 -17.36 8.91
N ARG A 161 11.95 -17.00 10.09
CA ARG A 161 12.13 -17.77 11.34
C ARG A 161 11.19 -18.97 11.48
N GLY A 162 10.11 -19.01 10.71
CA GLY A 162 9.13 -20.09 10.75
C GLY A 162 9.50 -21.34 9.94
N LYS A 163 10.61 -21.30 9.18
CA LYS A 163 11.13 -22.49 8.50
C LYS A 163 12.13 -23.20 9.42
N PRO A 164 11.85 -24.42 9.92
CA PRO A 164 12.91 -25.24 10.49
C PRO A 164 13.97 -25.43 9.41
N GLU A 165 15.23 -25.22 9.77
CA GLU A 165 16.35 -25.54 8.90
C GLU A 165 16.22 -27.02 8.53
N ASP A 166 16.05 -27.31 7.24
CA ASP A 166 16.12 -28.67 6.73
C ASP A 166 17.53 -29.20 7.05
N HIS A 167 17.65 -29.94 8.16
CA HIS A 167 18.87 -30.61 8.54
C HIS A 167 19.26 -31.57 7.41
N VAL A 168 20.25 -31.16 6.63
CA VAL A 168 20.91 -31.99 5.63
C VAL A 168 21.40 -33.27 6.35
N PRO A 169 20.92 -34.46 5.98
CA PRO A 169 21.44 -35.68 6.57
C PRO A 169 22.90 -35.83 6.14
N VAL A 170 23.81 -35.73 7.10
CA VAL A 170 25.21 -36.10 6.93
C VAL A 170 25.23 -37.55 6.46
N LYS A 171 25.58 -37.77 5.18
CA LYS A 171 25.93 -39.10 4.69
C LYS A 171 27.11 -39.58 5.52
N LYS A 172 26.88 -40.57 6.38
CA LYS A 172 27.95 -41.37 6.95
C LYS A 172 28.52 -42.23 5.81
N SER A 173 29.75 -41.91 5.40
CA SER A 173 30.63 -42.80 4.62
C SER A 173 31.25 -43.84 5.53
#